data_AF-A0A928XDK9-F1
#
_entry.id   AF-A0A928XDK9-F1
#
_cell.length_a   1.000
_cell.length_b   1.000
_cell.length_c   1.000
_cell.angle_alpha   90.00
_cell.angle_beta   90.00
_cell.angle_gamma   90.00
#
_symmetry.space_group_name_H-M   'P 1'
#
loop_
_entity.id
_entity.type
_entity.pdbx_description
1 polymer ?
#
loop_
_entity_poly.entity_id
_entity_poly.type
_entity_poly.pdbx_seq_one_letter_code
_entity_poly.pdbx_strand_id
1 'polypeptide(L)'
;MADKSVVLVLPDGSTRPADMPDDVVIRDLLNELIPLLTLPTTGPDGRPMGYRVDSKALGRELREDETLTSAGVPADDRLILTADITAGRQL
;
A
#
# COMPACT_ATOMS: atom_id res chain seq x y z
N MET A 1 17.30 -5.21 6.55
CA MET A 1 16.61 -4.45 7.59
C MET A 1 17.17 -3.04 7.64
N ALA A 2 16.79 -2.24 6.66
CA ALA A 2 16.85 -0.80 6.78
C ALA A 2 15.40 -0.28 6.79
N ASP A 3 15.08 0.55 7.78
CA ASP A 3 13.79 1.22 7.81
C ASP A 3 13.82 2.33 6.76
N LYS A 4 12.77 2.43 5.95
CA LYS A 4 12.61 3.48 4.95
C LYS A 4 11.46 4.37 5.38
N SER A 5 11.79 5.63 5.66
CA SER A 5 10.80 6.67 5.89
C SER A 5 10.09 6.97 4.57
N VAL A 6 8.77 6.87 4.57
CA VAL A 6 7.88 7.17 3.44
C VAL A 6 6.68 7.97 3.93
N VAL A 7 5.97 8.59 2.99
CA VAL A 7 4.70 9.27 3.26
C VAL A 7 3.58 8.45 2.63
N LEU A 8 2.71 7.86 3.46
CA LEU A 8 1.51 7.20 2.99
C LEU A 8 0.46 8.25 2.65
N VAL A 9 -0.15 8.13 1.48
CA VAL A 9 -1.32 8.90 1.06
C VAL A 9 -2.52 7.96 1.10
N LEU A 10 -3.47 8.22 1.98
CA LEU A 10 -4.64 7.39 2.20
C LEU A 10 -5.75 7.69 1.18
N PRO A 11 -6.69 6.76 0.94
CA PRO A 11 -7.80 6.97 -0.01
C PRO A 11 -8.70 8.16 0.32
N ASP A 12 -8.74 8.58 1.58
CA ASP A 12 -9.48 9.77 2.04
C ASP A 12 -8.76 11.10 1.72
N GLY A 13 -7.57 11.03 1.12
CA GLY A 13 -6.72 12.17 0.78
C GLY A 13 -5.81 12.64 1.91
N SER A 14 -5.88 12.03 3.10
CA SER A 14 -4.97 12.34 4.19
C SER A 14 -3.58 11.76 3.93
N THR A 15 -2.56 12.38 4.51
CA THR A 15 -1.17 11.91 4.40
C THR A 15 -0.57 11.69 5.77
N ARG A 16 0.27 10.67 5.89
CA ARG A 16 0.94 10.32 7.14
C ARG A 16 2.35 9.80 6.90
N PRO A 17 3.36 10.28 7.64
CA PRO A 17 4.68 9.67 7.61
C PRO A 17 4.61 8.27 8.24
N ALA A 18 5.40 7.35 7.69
CA ALA A 18 5.56 5.99 8.21
C ALA A 18 6.99 5.52 7.97
N ASP A 19 7.56 4.86 8.97
CA ASP A 19 8.82 4.14 8.84
C ASP A 19 8.50 2.67 8.63
N MET A 20 8.94 2.13 7.50
CA MET A 20 8.57 0.79 7.05
C MET A 20 9.80 -0.03 6.69
N PRO A 21 9.83 -1.34 6.97
CA PRO A 21 10.94 -2.19 6.58
C PRO A 21 11.02 -2.29 5.05
N ASP A 22 12.23 -2.17 4.51
CA ASP A 22 12.47 -2.12 3.07
C ASP A 22 12.63 -3.49 2.40
N ASP A 23 12.75 -4.53 3.20
CA ASP A 23 12.98 -5.93 2.84
C ASP A 23 11.74 -6.82 2.97
N VAL A 24 10.63 -6.27 3.46
CA VAL A 24 9.33 -6.97 3.51
C VAL A 24 8.57 -6.74 2.21
N VAL A 25 7.88 -7.78 1.74
CA VAL A 25 7.08 -7.71 0.51
C VAL A 25 5.85 -6.83 0.71
N ILE A 26 5.43 -6.11 -0.34
CA ILE A 26 4.32 -5.15 -0.27
C ILE A 26 3.04 -5.78 0.26
N ARG A 27 2.74 -7.04 -0.08
CA ARG A 27 1.56 -7.75 0.43
C ARG A 27 1.54 -7.83 1.96
N ASP A 28 2.67 -8.18 2.56
CA ASP A 28 2.77 -8.36 4.00
C ASP A 28 2.75 -6.99 4.70
N LEU A 29 3.39 -5.98 4.11
CA LEU A 29 3.27 -4.59 4.56
C LEU A 29 1.81 -4.11 4.55
N LEU A 30 1.07 -4.38 3.49
CA LEU A 30 -0.35 -4.02 3.39
C LEU A 30 -1.21 -4.73 4.43
N ASN A 31 -0.96 -6.03 4.67
CA ASN A 31 -1.67 -6.79 5.71
C ASN A 31 -1.50 -6.20 7.11
N GLU A 32 -0.33 -5.60 7.41
CA GLU A 32 -0.09 -4.87 8.67
C GLU A 32 -0.65 -3.44 8.64
N LEU A 33 -0.50 -2.73 7.53
CA LEU A 33 -0.94 -1.35 7.38
C LEU A 33 -2.46 -1.21 7.45
N ILE A 34 -3.21 -2.06 6.75
CA ILE A 34 -4.68 -1.98 6.68
C ILE A 34 -5.33 -1.88 8.07
N PRO A 35 -5.08 -2.80 9.03
CA PRO A 35 -5.66 -2.68 10.37
C PRO A 35 -5.08 -1.51 11.17
N LEU A 36 -3.77 -1.22 11.03
CA LEU A 36 -3.11 -0.12 11.74
C LEU A 36 -3.66 1.26 11.32
N LEU A 37 -4.06 1.38 10.06
CA LEU A 37 -4.66 2.56 9.45
C LEU A 37 -6.19 2.56 9.57
N THR A 38 -6.79 1.51 10.15
CA THR A 38 -8.24 1.32 10.24
C THR A 38 -8.92 1.45 8.87
N LEU A 39 -8.27 0.94 7.81
CA LEU A 39 -8.80 1.00 6.45
C LEU A 39 -9.93 -0.01 6.26
N PRO A 40 -11.01 0.34 5.54
CA PRO A 40 -12.13 -0.56 5.31
C PRO A 40 -11.71 -1.77 4.47
N THR A 41 -11.81 -2.97 5.02
CA THR A 41 -11.56 -4.24 4.30
C THR A 41 -12.77 -4.75 3.51
N THR A 42 -13.89 -4.06 3.64
CA THR A 42 -15.17 -4.41 3.02
C THR A 42 -15.69 -3.20 2.27
N GLY A 43 -15.92 -3.37 0.97
CA GLY A 43 -16.46 -2.31 0.12
C GLY A 43 -17.94 -2.01 0.47
N PRO A 44 -18.50 -0.93 -0.10
CA PRO A 44 -19.90 -0.54 0.13
C PRO A 44 -20.91 -1.64 -0.25
N ASP A 45 -20.51 -2.54 -1.15
CA ASP A 45 -21.33 -3.68 -1.61
C ASP A 45 -21.20 -4.93 -0.72
N GLY A 46 -20.51 -4.85 0.42
CA GLY A 46 -20.28 -5.97 1.33
C GLY A 46 -19.23 -6.98 0.85
N ARG A 47 -18.49 -6.68 -0.22
CA ARG A 47 -17.46 -7.56 -0.78
C ARG A 47 -16.09 -7.29 -0.15
N PRO A 48 -15.22 -8.31 -0.03
CA PRO A 48 -13.82 -8.11 0.35
C PRO A 48 -13.16 -7.12 -0.61
N MET A 49 -12.38 -6.21 -0.05
CA MET A 49 -11.71 -5.16 -0.78
C MET A 49 -10.21 -5.23 -0.51
N GLY A 50 -9.42 -5.15 -1.59
CA GLY A 50 -7.97 -5.10 -1.52
C GLY A 50 -7.46 -3.66 -1.46
N TYR A 51 -6.16 -3.53 -1.27
CA TYR A 51 -5.45 -2.26 -1.41
C TYR A 51 -4.25 -2.50 -2.30
N ARG A 52 -3.95 -1.52 -3.14
CA ARG A 52 -2.73 -1.45 -3.95
C ARG A 52 -1.93 -0.22 -3.54
N VAL A 53 -0.64 -0.26 -3.82
CA VAL A 53 0.27 0.84 -3.49
C VAL A 53 0.92 1.37 -4.77
N ASP A 54 0.72 2.65 -5.04
CA ASP A 54 1.37 3.35 -6.14
C ASP A 54 2.51 4.21 -5.60
N SER A 55 3.72 4.04 -6.12
CA SER A 55 4.84 4.91 -5.79
C SER A 55 4.79 6.16 -6.66
N LYS A 56 4.75 7.34 -6.02
CA LYS A 56 4.72 8.60 -6.75
C LYS A 56 6.05 8.87 -7.46
N ALA A 57 7.18 8.56 -6.82
CA ALA A 57 8.50 8.75 -7.43
C ALA A 57 8.74 7.79 -8.61
N LEU A 58 8.27 6.55 -8.51
CA LEU A 58 8.43 5.56 -9.58
C LEU A 58 7.37 5.71 -10.69
N GLY A 59 6.26 6.38 -10.40
CA GLY A 59 5.17 6.59 -11.34
C GLY A 59 4.45 5.30 -11.74
N ARG A 60 4.49 4.27 -10.90
CA ARG A 60 3.88 2.96 -11.14
C ARG A 60 3.38 2.31 -9.84
N GLU A 61 2.49 1.35 -10.00
CA GLU A 61 2.08 0.44 -8.94
C GLU A 61 3.24 -0.47 -8.51
N LEU A 62 3.38 -0.68 -7.21
CA LEU A 62 4.28 -1.66 -6.62
C LEU A 62 3.60 -3.03 -6.58
N ARG A 63 4.28 -4.07 -7.03
CA ARG A 63 3.71 -5.42 -7.00
C ARG A 63 3.75 -6.01 -5.60
N GLU A 64 2.78 -6.86 -5.32
CA GLU A 64 2.59 -7.53 -4.04
C GLU A 64 3.80 -8.40 -3.61
N ASP A 65 4.55 -8.92 -4.58
CA ASP A 65 5.75 -9.74 -4.41
C ASP A 65 7.07 -8.94 -4.39
N GLU A 66 7.02 -7.64 -4.68
CA GLU A 66 8.18 -6.76 -4.57
C GLU A 66 8.38 -6.27 -3.13
N THR A 67 9.59 -5.85 -2.79
CA THR A 67 9.91 -5.08 -1.58
C THR A 67 10.18 -3.62 -1.94
N LEU A 68 10.17 -2.69 -0.98
CA LEU A 68 10.52 -1.28 -1.25
C LEU A 68 11.92 -1.17 -1.89
N THR A 69 12.86 -1.98 -1.42
CA THR A 69 14.23 -2.01 -1.97
C THR A 69 14.31 -2.65 -3.34
N SER A 70 13.61 -3.78 -3.57
CA SER A 70 13.56 -4.42 -4.90
C SER A 70 12.93 -3.52 -5.95
N ALA A 71 11.88 -2.79 -5.59
CA ALA A 71 11.18 -1.87 -6.48
C ALA A 71 11.97 -0.57 -6.74
N GLY A 72 12.97 -0.26 -5.91
CA GLY A 72 13.77 0.96 -5.98
C GLY A 72 13.07 2.20 -5.42
N VAL A 73 12.18 2.03 -4.44
CA VAL A 73 11.45 3.14 -3.81
C VAL A 73 12.45 4.05 -3.07
N PRO A 74 12.51 5.36 -3.35
CA PRO A 74 13.39 6.27 -2.61
C PRO A 74 12.87 6.55 -1.19
N ALA A 75 13.77 7.04 -0.32
CA ALA A 75 13.32 7.60 0.97
C ALA A 75 12.46 8.85 0.72
N ASP A 76 11.54 9.12 1.65
CA ASP A 76 10.56 10.22 1.59
C ASP A 76 9.60 10.15 0.39
N ASP A 77 9.50 8.99 -0.28
CA ASP A 77 8.54 8.79 -1.37
C ASP A 77 7.11 8.86 -0.85
N ARG A 78 6.19 9.23 -1.74
CA ARG A 78 4.76 9.19 -1.49
C ARG A 78 4.17 7.89 -2.02
N LEU A 79 3.79 7.02 -1.11
CA LEU A 79 3.11 5.78 -1.40
C LEU A 79 1.60 6.01 -1.31
N ILE A 80 0.92 5.95 -2.45
CA ILE A 80 -0.51 6.19 -2.56
C ILE A 80 -1.24 4.87 -2.39
N LEU A 81 -2.02 4.75 -1.32
CA LEU A 81 -2.89 3.61 -1.11
C LEU A 81 -4.17 3.83 -1.92
N THR A 82 -4.35 2.99 -2.93
CA THR A 82 -5.58 2.96 -3.71
C THR A 82 -6.37 1.74 -3.33
N ALA A 83 -7.64 1.96 -3.08
CA ALA A 83 -8.57 0.94 -2.65
C ALA A 83 -8.95 0.11 -3.91
N ASP A 84 -8.53 -1.17 -3.95
CA ASP A 84 -8.84 -2.08 -5.05
C ASP A 84 -10.18 -2.77 -4.80
N ILE A 85 -11.24 -2.24 -5.41
CA ILE A 85 -12.51 -2.96 -5.48
C ILE A 85 -12.31 -4.01 -6.56
N THR A 86 -11.83 -5.20 -6.18
CA THR A 86 -11.94 -6.37 -7.04
C THR A 86 -13.43 -6.65 -7.21
N ALA A 87 -14.04 -6.08 -8.25
CA ALA A 87 -15.37 -6.44 -8.71
C ALA A 87 -15.29 -7.92 -9.08
N GLY A 88 -15.65 -8.78 -8.12
CA GLY A 88 -15.45 -10.22 -8.21
C GLY A 88 -15.82 -10.74 -9.59
N ARG A 89 -14.80 -11.17 -10.34
CA ARG A 89 -14.98 -12.16 -11.39
C ARG A 89 -15.21 -13.48 -10.67
N GLN A 90 -16.44 -13.69 -10.19
CA GLN A 90 -16.91 -15.05 -9.98
C GLN A 90 -16.96 -15.69 -11.37
N LEU A 91 -16.05 -16.62 -11.62
CA LEU A 91 -16.26 -17.67 -12.61
C LEU A 91 -17.18 -18.72 -12.00
#